data_AF-A0A9W7BVU5-F1
#
_entry.id   AF-A0A9W7BVU5-F1
#
_cell.length_a   1.000
_cell.length_b   1.000
_cell.length_c   1.000
_cell.angle_alpha   90.00
_cell.angle_beta   90.00
_cell.angle_gamma   90.00
#
_symmetry.space_group_name_H-M   'P 1'
#
loop_
_entity.id
_entity.type
_entity.pdbx_description
1 polymer ?
#
loop_
_entity_poly.entity_id
_entity_poly.type
_entity_poly.pdbx_seq_one_letter_code
_entity_poly.pdbx_strand_id
1 'polypeptide(L)'
;MPPHRSYPVRSPVRSPVLGTVTPLTSLLLLLSFSIFFIPHPYISTDFYVHRNWLAITHNKKIEDWYIDETDNVNTPDYPPMFMGFEWVLGKIFDLVPSSLVSSNCVSVLSFPDALDQTTQSCITFHRLSTLTVYFFLYVPTIFYISPSSSPAPHLILNFGLLFLDLIHFQYNTLIYTFYLLSLHSLQKKKWSASCVAFCILLNLKHLYVYIAPIFLLHILSSHVFLPHPSLPKFLKIASVTLSFLLPPWLPFLPSLPKIFTRLFPFHRGLIHSYWSPNLWSLYIFLDRILFHLSKPLNLQPKITKGGTSGLVTSDLFTILPPIPASLCMLLILLLSTPILIKLYKRKIKPIPCAILLMYNVYMLGYHIHEKSIINVLILLPFIDIEGGLEKVFVGNGWASLAPIWGGGNRGVKVLTFFMGWRFYGREGGGRGKYYFIEGFIVFYVLAAEGIEVVGWAGEGTRLEFLPTMIYSVCGAVVNFCLWGDLWRACMEEQTSVTIKKDD
;
A
#
# COMPACT_ATOMS: atom_id res chain seq x y z
N MET A 1 -41.93 42.34 15.21
CA MET A 1 -40.88 41.41 14.72
C MET A 1 -41.55 40.12 14.29
N PRO A 2 -41.40 39.69 13.03
CA PRO A 2 -42.08 38.50 12.54
C PRO A 2 -41.39 37.23 13.07
N PRO A 3 -42.11 36.10 13.17
CA PRO A 3 -41.57 34.87 13.74
C PRO A 3 -40.57 34.22 12.78
N HIS A 4 -39.45 33.74 13.34
CA HIS A 4 -38.43 32.98 12.63
C HIS A 4 -39.06 31.74 11.96
N ARG A 5 -39.03 31.70 10.63
CA ARG A 5 -39.25 30.47 9.85
C ARG A 5 -38.10 29.51 10.17
N SER A 6 -38.41 28.41 10.84
CA SER A 6 -37.55 27.24 10.89
C SER A 6 -37.44 26.66 9.48
N TYR A 7 -36.24 26.73 8.89
CA TYR A 7 -35.94 25.96 7.71
C TYR A 7 -35.95 24.47 8.08
N PRO A 8 -36.66 23.60 7.36
CA PRO A 8 -36.56 22.17 7.62
C PRO A 8 -35.12 21.74 7.36
N VAL A 9 -34.51 21.13 8.37
CA VAL A 9 -33.26 20.40 8.24
C VAL A 9 -33.48 19.41 7.11
N ARG A 10 -32.79 19.61 5.97
CA ARG A 10 -32.75 18.61 4.90
C ARG A 10 -32.24 17.33 5.56
N SER A 11 -33.11 16.33 5.70
CA SER A 11 -32.68 14.95 5.82
C SER A 11 -31.67 14.70 4.69
N PRO A 12 -30.62 13.89 4.89
CA PRO A 12 -29.83 13.44 3.78
C PRO A 12 -30.77 12.60 2.92
N VAL A 13 -31.34 13.25 1.90
CA VAL A 13 -32.06 12.58 0.83
C VAL A 13 -31.02 11.66 0.24
N ARG A 14 -31.10 10.37 0.62
CA ARG A 14 -30.49 9.30 -0.14
C ARG A 14 -31.23 9.32 -1.47
N SER A 15 -30.73 10.13 -2.41
CA SER A 15 -31.13 10.02 -3.79
C SER A 15 -30.86 8.56 -4.18
N PRO A 16 -31.81 7.88 -4.82
CA PRO A 16 -31.56 6.56 -5.36
C PRO A 16 -30.54 6.76 -6.49
N VAL A 17 -29.27 6.51 -6.17
CA VAL A 17 -28.17 6.58 -7.12
C VAL A 17 -28.42 5.49 -8.16
N LEU A 18 -28.44 5.89 -9.42
CA LEU A 18 -28.44 4.99 -10.56
C LEU A 18 -27.20 4.07 -10.43
N GLY A 19 -27.42 2.80 -10.04
CA GLY A 19 -26.39 1.77 -9.98
C GLY A 19 -25.51 1.75 -8.72
N THR A 20 -26.09 1.49 -7.54
CA THR A 20 -25.26 1.10 -6.37
C THR A 20 -24.55 -0.22 -6.66
N VAL A 21 -23.23 -0.20 -6.82
CA VAL A 21 -22.40 -1.42 -6.88
C VAL A 21 -22.68 -2.24 -5.62
N THR A 22 -23.21 -3.44 -5.79
CA THR A 22 -23.48 -4.38 -4.70
C THR A 22 -22.26 -5.26 -4.44
N PRO A 23 -22.13 -5.88 -3.25
CA PRO A 23 -21.09 -6.86 -3.01
C PRO A 23 -21.12 -8.01 -4.02
N LEU A 24 -22.32 -8.43 -4.45
CA LEU A 24 -22.49 -9.46 -5.48
C LEU A 24 -21.92 -9.01 -6.83
N THR A 25 -22.23 -7.79 -7.29
CA THR A 25 -21.65 -7.27 -8.54
C THR A 25 -20.13 -7.14 -8.45
N SER A 26 -19.58 -6.75 -7.30
CA SER A 26 -18.12 -6.71 -7.08
C SER A 26 -17.50 -8.11 -7.15
N LEU A 27 -18.15 -9.13 -6.59
CA LEU A 27 -17.68 -10.51 -6.67
C LEU A 27 -17.73 -11.08 -8.09
N LEU A 28 -18.79 -10.78 -8.84
CA LEU A 28 -18.90 -11.20 -10.24
C LEU A 28 -17.81 -10.54 -11.09
N LEU A 29 -17.57 -9.24 -10.93
CA LEU A 29 -16.51 -8.52 -11.64
C LEU A 29 -15.12 -9.04 -11.23
N LEU A 30 -14.90 -9.31 -9.96
CA LEU A 30 -13.69 -9.95 -9.45
C LEU A 30 -13.45 -11.31 -10.11
N LEU A 31 -14.49 -12.15 -10.19
CA LEU A 31 -14.41 -13.47 -10.82
C LEU A 31 -14.11 -13.35 -12.33
N SER A 32 -14.83 -12.48 -13.04
CA SER A 32 -14.58 -12.23 -14.47
C SER A 32 -13.16 -11.73 -14.73
N PHE A 33 -12.68 -10.80 -13.91
CA PHE A 33 -11.30 -10.32 -13.98
C PHE A 33 -10.30 -11.45 -13.73
N SER A 34 -10.55 -12.27 -12.71
CA SER A 34 -9.68 -13.40 -12.35
C SER A 34 -9.58 -14.41 -13.50
N ILE A 35 -10.71 -14.82 -14.07
CA ILE A 35 -10.76 -15.78 -15.20
C ILE A 35 -9.98 -15.25 -16.40
N PHE A 36 -10.09 -13.96 -16.71
CA PHE A 36 -9.38 -13.34 -17.82
C PHE A 36 -7.85 -13.34 -17.62
N PHE A 37 -7.37 -13.08 -16.40
CA PHE A 37 -5.93 -12.94 -16.13
C PHE A 37 -5.21 -14.23 -15.75
N ILE A 38 -5.91 -15.28 -15.30
CA ILE A 38 -5.28 -16.58 -14.99
C ILE A 38 -4.39 -17.11 -16.12
N PRO A 39 -4.82 -17.17 -17.41
CA PRO A 39 -4.00 -17.70 -18.49
C PRO A 39 -3.00 -16.69 -19.07
N HIS A 40 -2.96 -15.45 -18.60
CA HIS A 40 -2.17 -14.39 -19.23
C HIS A 40 -0.65 -14.66 -19.11
N PRO A 41 0.20 -14.46 -20.12
CA PRO A 41 1.63 -14.81 -20.02
C PRO A 41 2.47 -13.77 -19.27
N TYR A 42 1.93 -12.59 -18.95
CA TYR A 42 2.67 -11.51 -18.27
C TYR A 42 3.24 -11.89 -16.90
N ILE A 43 4.48 -11.48 -16.65
CA ILE A 43 5.23 -11.73 -15.42
C ILE A 43 5.85 -10.40 -14.94
N SER A 44 5.75 -10.11 -13.64
CA SER A 44 6.47 -9.00 -12.99
C SER A 44 7.83 -9.46 -12.48
N THR A 45 8.73 -8.53 -12.17
CA THR A 45 9.98 -8.85 -11.44
C THR A 45 9.69 -9.52 -10.09
N ASP A 46 8.61 -9.09 -9.41
CA ASP A 46 8.18 -9.61 -8.11
C ASP A 46 7.76 -11.10 -8.18
N PHE A 47 7.32 -11.60 -9.34
CA PHE A 47 7.09 -13.04 -9.52
C PHE A 47 8.35 -13.86 -9.25
N TYR A 48 9.49 -13.45 -9.80
CA TYR A 48 10.75 -14.16 -9.63
C TYR A 48 11.23 -14.12 -8.17
N VAL A 49 10.91 -13.04 -7.46
CA VAL A 49 11.16 -12.89 -6.02
C VAL A 49 10.35 -13.93 -5.23
N HIS A 50 9.03 -13.97 -5.42
CA HIS A 50 8.15 -14.91 -4.72
C HIS A 50 8.40 -16.37 -5.11
N ARG A 51 8.65 -16.67 -6.39
CA ARG A 51 9.08 -18.01 -6.83
C ARG A 51 10.37 -18.43 -6.10
N ASN A 52 11.33 -17.53 -5.97
CA ASN A 52 12.57 -17.83 -5.28
C ASN A 52 12.34 -18.06 -3.77
N TRP A 53 11.47 -17.28 -3.12
CA TRP A 53 11.13 -17.48 -1.70
C TRP A 53 10.42 -18.80 -1.45
N LEU A 54 9.50 -19.16 -2.33
CA LEU A 54 8.87 -20.48 -2.35
C LEU A 54 9.93 -21.58 -2.49
N ALA A 55 10.85 -21.46 -3.46
CA ALA A 55 11.92 -22.44 -3.66
C ALA A 55 12.88 -22.54 -2.46
N ILE A 56 13.26 -21.41 -1.85
CA ILE A 56 14.12 -21.40 -0.66
C ILE A 56 13.43 -22.14 0.49
N THR A 57 12.20 -21.76 0.80
CA THR A 57 11.47 -22.33 1.94
C THR A 57 11.12 -23.79 1.74
N HIS A 58 10.86 -24.20 0.50
CA HIS A 58 10.59 -25.58 0.14
C HIS A 58 11.81 -26.49 0.31
N ASN A 59 13.01 -26.04 -0.10
CA ASN A 59 14.20 -26.92 -0.19
C ASN A 59 15.20 -26.75 0.96
N LYS A 60 15.27 -25.58 1.59
CA LYS A 60 16.23 -25.31 2.67
C LYS A 60 15.62 -25.53 4.05
N LYS A 61 16.49 -25.84 5.01
CA LYS A 61 16.11 -25.87 6.42
C LYS A 61 15.74 -24.45 6.90
N ILE A 62 14.93 -24.38 7.95
CA ILE A 62 14.38 -23.11 8.44
C ILE A 62 15.49 -22.12 8.82
N GLU A 63 16.60 -22.59 9.39
CA GLU A 63 17.72 -21.75 9.81
C GLU A 63 18.44 -21.07 8.63
N ASP A 64 18.33 -21.67 7.44
CA ASP A 64 19.05 -21.27 6.23
C ASP A 64 18.22 -20.38 5.30
N TRP A 65 16.96 -20.09 5.63
CA TRP A 65 16.07 -19.28 4.77
C TRP A 65 16.60 -17.87 4.46
N TYR A 66 17.44 -17.32 5.33
CA TYR A 66 18.03 -15.98 5.18
C TYR A 66 19.55 -16.03 4.93
N ILE A 67 20.11 -17.19 4.60
CA ILE A 67 21.54 -17.34 4.33
C ILE A 67 21.78 -17.32 2.81
N ASP A 68 22.68 -16.44 2.36
CA ASP A 68 23.09 -16.30 0.97
C ASP A 68 24.17 -17.35 0.66
N GLU A 69 23.82 -18.36 -0.13
CA GLU A 69 24.78 -19.36 -0.64
C GLU A 69 25.07 -19.19 -2.13
N THR A 70 24.14 -18.58 -2.86
CA THR A 70 24.28 -18.16 -4.25
C THR A 70 24.22 -16.64 -4.26
N ASP A 71 24.93 -15.98 -5.17
CA ASP A 71 24.83 -14.51 -5.44
C ASP A 71 23.43 -14.10 -5.96
N ASN A 72 22.37 -14.74 -5.44
CA ASN A 72 20.99 -14.54 -5.82
C ASN A 72 20.47 -13.27 -5.13
N VAL A 73 20.20 -12.26 -5.97
CA VAL A 73 19.62 -10.95 -5.64
C VAL A 73 18.25 -11.03 -4.92
N ASN A 74 17.65 -12.21 -4.77
CA ASN A 74 16.27 -12.43 -4.30
C ASN A 74 16.16 -13.08 -2.91
N THR A 75 17.13 -12.90 -2.03
CA THR A 75 17.02 -13.33 -0.62
C THR A 75 15.83 -12.65 0.07
N PRO A 76 15.11 -13.34 0.97
CA PRO A 76 13.95 -12.79 1.65
C PRO A 76 14.17 -11.43 2.34
N ASP A 77 13.25 -10.49 2.08
CA ASP A 77 13.17 -9.16 2.69
C ASP A 77 11.86 -8.95 3.49
N TYR A 78 11.13 -10.03 3.76
CA TYR A 78 9.94 -10.05 4.63
C TYR A 78 10.25 -10.75 5.96
N PRO A 79 9.44 -10.53 7.01
CA PRO A 79 9.69 -11.16 8.30
C PRO A 79 9.34 -12.67 8.30
N PRO A 80 9.78 -13.43 9.31
CA PRO A 80 9.73 -14.88 9.31
C PRO A 80 8.37 -15.54 9.09
N MET A 81 7.26 -14.94 9.54
CA MET A 81 5.94 -15.55 9.34
C MET A 81 5.50 -15.50 7.87
N PHE A 82 5.95 -14.52 7.10
CA PHE A 82 5.72 -14.52 5.65
C PHE A 82 6.48 -15.67 4.97
N MET A 83 7.71 -15.94 5.41
CA MET A 83 8.46 -17.10 4.90
C MET A 83 7.79 -18.42 5.33
N GLY A 84 7.19 -18.46 6.52
CA GLY A 84 6.33 -19.57 6.92
C GLY A 84 5.12 -19.75 6.00
N PHE A 85 4.54 -18.66 5.48
CA PHE A 85 3.47 -18.72 4.49
C PHE A 85 3.98 -19.29 3.14
N GLU A 86 5.14 -18.84 2.65
CA GLU A 86 5.78 -19.42 1.45
C GLU A 86 6.09 -20.92 1.63
N TRP A 87 6.53 -21.33 2.83
CA TRP A 87 6.73 -22.74 3.16
C TRP A 87 5.42 -23.55 3.09
N VAL A 88 4.31 -23.02 3.60
CA VAL A 88 2.98 -23.65 3.48
C VAL A 88 2.57 -23.75 2.01
N LEU A 89 2.82 -22.73 1.20
CA LEU A 89 2.58 -22.80 -0.25
C LEU A 89 3.43 -23.90 -0.90
N GLY A 90 4.67 -24.10 -0.47
CA GLY A 90 5.53 -25.21 -0.90
C GLY A 90 4.93 -26.57 -0.55
N LYS A 91 4.30 -26.71 0.62
CA LYS A 91 3.58 -27.92 0.98
C LYS A 91 2.29 -28.13 0.20
N ILE A 92 1.62 -27.06 -0.21
CA ILE A 92 0.49 -27.15 -1.13
C ILE A 92 0.97 -27.58 -2.52
N PHE A 93 2.12 -27.07 -2.98
CA PHE A 93 2.74 -27.49 -4.23
C PHE A 93 2.98 -29.00 -4.29
N ASP A 94 3.47 -29.60 -3.19
CA ASP A 94 3.67 -31.06 -3.07
C ASP A 94 2.38 -31.88 -3.28
N LEU A 95 1.21 -31.28 -3.05
CA LEU A 95 -0.10 -31.93 -3.23
C LEU A 95 -0.65 -31.79 -4.65
N VAL A 96 -0.08 -30.90 -5.48
CA VAL A 96 -0.51 -30.69 -6.86
C VAL A 96 0.12 -31.77 -7.76
N PRO A 97 -0.67 -32.50 -8.58
CA PRO A 97 -0.13 -33.47 -9.53
C PRO A 97 0.97 -32.87 -10.41
N SER A 98 2.07 -33.60 -10.60
CA SER A 98 3.22 -33.15 -11.41
C SER A 98 2.87 -32.93 -12.89
N SER A 99 1.73 -33.44 -13.36
CA SER A 99 1.19 -33.14 -14.69
C SER A 99 0.61 -31.73 -14.82
N LEU A 100 0.25 -31.07 -13.70
CA LEU A 100 -0.38 -29.76 -13.68
C LEU A 100 0.62 -28.63 -13.37
N VAL A 101 1.71 -28.90 -12.66
CA VAL A 101 2.72 -27.91 -12.31
C VAL A 101 4.13 -28.47 -12.46
N SER A 102 5.01 -27.69 -13.11
CA SER A 102 6.40 -28.07 -13.31
C SER A 102 7.19 -28.02 -11.99
N SER A 103 8.05 -29.01 -11.77
CA SER A 103 9.02 -29.04 -10.65
C SER A 103 9.95 -27.81 -10.65
N ASN A 104 10.18 -27.20 -11.81
CA ASN A 104 10.94 -25.96 -11.93
C ASN A 104 10.31 -24.80 -11.14
N CYS A 105 9.05 -24.88 -10.70
CA CYS A 105 8.45 -23.82 -9.89
C CYS A 105 9.09 -23.71 -8.50
N VAL A 106 9.57 -24.82 -7.94
CA VAL A 106 10.21 -24.88 -6.62
C VAL A 106 11.72 -25.04 -6.69
N SER A 107 12.33 -24.99 -7.87
CA SER A 107 13.80 -25.09 -7.99
C SER A 107 14.50 -23.79 -7.60
N VAL A 108 15.54 -23.86 -6.76
CA VAL A 108 16.40 -22.69 -6.48
C VAL A 108 17.26 -22.45 -7.72
N LEU A 109 16.97 -21.37 -8.45
CA LEU A 109 17.62 -21.03 -9.72
C LEU A 109 18.33 -19.66 -9.62
N SER A 110 19.36 -19.47 -10.43
CA SER A 110 19.93 -18.13 -10.66
C SER A 110 18.95 -17.27 -11.48
N PHE A 111 19.11 -15.95 -11.51
CA PHE A 111 18.17 -15.08 -12.24
C PHE A 111 18.11 -15.39 -13.76
N PRO A 112 19.25 -15.57 -14.47
CA PRO A 112 19.22 -15.99 -15.87
C PRO A 112 18.48 -17.32 -16.08
N ASP A 113 18.76 -18.33 -15.24
CA ASP A 113 18.11 -19.63 -15.33
C ASP A 113 16.61 -19.54 -15.04
N ALA A 114 16.20 -18.66 -14.12
CA ALA A 114 14.81 -18.45 -13.78
C ALA A 114 14.04 -17.84 -14.96
N LEU A 115 14.65 -16.98 -15.76
CA LEU A 115 14.04 -16.43 -16.98
C LEU A 115 13.76 -17.55 -17.99
N ASP A 116 14.74 -18.41 -18.24
CA ASP A 116 14.65 -19.45 -19.27
C ASP A 116 13.75 -20.64 -18.86
N GLN A 117 13.71 -20.97 -17.58
CA GLN A 117 13.05 -22.19 -17.08
C GLN A 117 11.64 -21.95 -16.51
N THR A 118 11.14 -20.70 -16.52
CA THR A 118 9.79 -20.39 -16.04
C THR A 118 8.73 -20.91 -17.00
N THR A 119 7.82 -21.73 -16.47
CA THR A 119 6.74 -22.36 -17.23
C THR A 119 5.39 -21.69 -16.96
N GLN A 120 4.48 -21.75 -17.94
CA GLN A 120 3.11 -21.23 -17.78
C GLN A 120 2.37 -21.88 -16.60
N SER A 121 2.65 -23.14 -16.30
CA SER A 121 2.06 -23.83 -15.16
C SER A 121 2.52 -23.26 -13.81
N CYS A 122 3.77 -22.84 -13.68
CA CYS A 122 4.26 -22.13 -12.48
C CYS A 122 3.61 -20.75 -12.32
N ILE A 123 3.47 -19.99 -13.41
CA ILE A 123 2.76 -18.71 -13.42
C ILE A 123 1.32 -18.90 -12.94
N THR A 124 0.65 -19.92 -13.47
CA THR A 124 -0.73 -20.27 -13.13
C THR A 124 -0.85 -20.67 -11.66
N PHE A 125 0.08 -21.48 -11.15
CA PHE A 125 0.14 -21.87 -9.74
C PHE A 125 0.20 -20.66 -8.81
N HIS A 126 1.14 -19.72 -9.05
CA HIS A 126 1.25 -18.53 -8.22
C HIS A 126 0.00 -17.65 -8.29
N ARG A 127 -0.61 -17.45 -9.47
CA ARG A 127 -1.88 -16.69 -9.57
C ARG A 127 -3.04 -17.35 -8.85
N LEU A 128 -3.17 -18.67 -8.95
CA LEU A 128 -4.21 -19.40 -8.22
C LEU A 128 -3.98 -19.30 -6.71
N SER A 129 -2.73 -19.31 -6.25
CA SER A 129 -2.41 -19.11 -4.84
C SER A 129 -2.81 -17.71 -4.32
N THR A 130 -2.55 -16.65 -5.08
CA THR A 130 -2.96 -15.28 -4.71
C THR A 130 -4.48 -15.13 -4.72
N LEU A 131 -5.17 -15.72 -5.72
CA LEU A 131 -6.63 -15.74 -5.77
C LEU A 131 -7.25 -16.54 -4.64
N THR A 132 -6.61 -17.64 -4.20
CA THR A 132 -7.08 -18.44 -3.08
C THR A 132 -7.10 -17.60 -1.80
N VAL A 133 -6.02 -16.85 -1.53
CA VAL A 133 -5.98 -15.89 -0.42
C VAL A 133 -7.07 -14.80 -0.60
N TYR A 134 -7.24 -14.28 -1.80
CA TYR A 134 -8.26 -13.26 -2.09
C TYR A 134 -9.67 -13.74 -1.75
N PHE A 135 -10.09 -14.87 -2.31
CA PHE A 135 -11.47 -15.38 -2.21
C PHE A 135 -11.78 -16.07 -0.88
N PHE A 136 -10.82 -16.77 -0.27
CA PHE A 136 -11.08 -17.59 0.92
C PHE A 136 -10.64 -16.94 2.23
N LEU A 137 -9.82 -15.88 2.18
CA LEU A 137 -9.37 -15.17 3.38
C LEU A 137 -9.83 -13.70 3.39
N TYR A 138 -9.51 -12.95 2.33
CA TYR A 138 -9.75 -11.52 2.30
C TYR A 138 -11.24 -11.17 2.12
N VAL A 139 -11.92 -11.73 1.11
CA VAL A 139 -13.36 -11.47 0.87
C VAL A 139 -14.24 -11.82 2.07
N PRO A 140 -14.11 -13.01 2.72
CA PRO A 140 -14.87 -13.33 3.92
C PRO A 140 -14.59 -12.36 5.08
N THR A 141 -13.33 -11.90 5.21
CA THR A 141 -12.95 -10.87 6.18
C THR A 141 -13.68 -9.56 5.90
N ILE A 142 -13.81 -9.13 4.65
CA ILE A 142 -14.56 -7.92 4.30
C ILE A 142 -16.03 -8.03 4.72
N PHE A 143 -16.68 -9.17 4.44
CA PHE A 143 -18.05 -9.41 4.89
C PHE A 143 -18.20 -9.44 6.41
N TYR A 144 -17.20 -9.96 7.13
CA TYR A 144 -17.18 -9.96 8.59
C TYR A 144 -17.05 -8.55 9.18
N ILE A 145 -16.12 -7.75 8.64
CA ILE A 145 -15.78 -6.41 9.16
C ILE A 145 -16.88 -5.41 8.80
N SER A 146 -17.40 -5.49 7.58
CA SER A 146 -18.45 -4.63 7.05
C SER A 146 -19.56 -5.46 6.41
N PRO A 147 -20.47 -6.03 7.22
CA PRO A 147 -21.68 -6.66 6.69
C PRO A 147 -22.61 -5.65 6.01
N SER A 148 -22.42 -4.34 6.24
CA SER A 148 -23.13 -3.29 5.52
C SER A 148 -22.61 -3.19 4.08
N SER A 149 -23.54 -2.97 3.14
CA SER A 149 -23.25 -2.93 1.70
C SER A 149 -22.46 -1.70 1.23
N SER A 150 -22.11 -0.75 2.11
CA SER A 150 -21.50 0.52 1.68
C SER A 150 -20.00 0.40 1.34
N PRO A 151 -19.09 0.00 2.26
CA PRO A 151 -17.67 -0.08 1.92
C PRO A 151 -17.27 -1.43 1.32
N ALA A 152 -18.04 -2.51 1.56
CA ALA A 152 -17.70 -3.85 1.09
C ALA A 152 -17.49 -3.96 -0.43
N PRO A 153 -18.33 -3.38 -1.31
CA PRO A 153 -18.12 -3.43 -2.76
C PRO A 153 -16.78 -2.83 -3.21
N HIS A 154 -16.38 -1.72 -2.58
CA HIS A 154 -15.16 -0.97 -2.84
C HIS A 154 -13.90 -1.71 -2.38
N LEU A 155 -14.01 -2.45 -1.28
CA LEU A 155 -12.92 -3.26 -0.74
C LEU A 155 -12.75 -4.58 -1.48
N ILE A 156 -13.86 -5.20 -1.92
CA ILE A 156 -13.85 -6.44 -2.73
C ILE A 156 -13.29 -6.15 -4.12
N LEU A 157 -13.71 -5.05 -4.76
CA LEU A 157 -13.27 -4.66 -6.09
C LEU A 157 -12.27 -3.49 -6.04
N ASN A 158 -11.19 -3.65 -5.27
CA ASN A 158 -10.09 -2.70 -5.31
C ASN A 158 -9.14 -3.08 -6.45
N PHE A 159 -9.26 -2.40 -7.59
CA PHE A 159 -8.44 -2.68 -8.77
C PHE A 159 -6.95 -2.54 -8.49
N GLY A 160 -6.52 -1.53 -7.72
CA GLY A 160 -5.11 -1.42 -7.30
C GLY A 160 -4.60 -2.69 -6.60
N LEU A 161 -5.39 -3.25 -5.69
CA LEU A 161 -5.06 -4.49 -4.98
C LEU A 161 -5.08 -5.72 -5.90
N LEU A 162 -6.07 -5.81 -6.78
CA LEU A 162 -6.18 -6.91 -7.74
C LEU A 162 -4.98 -6.99 -8.67
N PHE A 163 -4.48 -5.85 -9.12
CA PHE A 163 -3.31 -5.79 -10.00
C PHE A 163 -2.03 -6.15 -9.26
N LEU A 164 -1.86 -5.66 -8.04
CA LEU A 164 -0.69 -5.98 -7.25
C LEU A 164 -0.63 -7.49 -6.95
N ASP A 165 -1.77 -8.10 -6.62
CA ASP A 165 -1.77 -9.52 -6.28
C ASP A 165 -1.78 -10.42 -7.52
N LEU A 166 -2.68 -10.20 -8.49
CA LEU A 166 -2.87 -11.11 -9.62
C LEU A 166 -1.87 -10.91 -10.76
N ILE A 167 -1.39 -9.68 -10.97
CA ILE A 167 -0.50 -9.32 -12.08
C ILE A 167 0.93 -9.11 -11.61
N HIS A 168 1.14 -8.55 -10.41
CA HIS A 168 2.47 -8.40 -9.82
C HIS A 168 2.86 -9.55 -8.89
N PHE A 169 2.00 -10.56 -8.72
CA PHE A 169 2.28 -11.78 -7.96
C PHE A 169 2.63 -11.50 -6.50
N GLN A 170 1.94 -10.54 -5.89
CA GLN A 170 2.10 -10.24 -4.47
C GLN A 170 0.98 -10.86 -3.63
N TYR A 171 1.22 -10.98 -2.33
CA TYR A 171 0.23 -11.47 -1.36
C TYR A 171 -0.26 -10.33 -0.45
N ASN A 172 -0.64 -9.18 -1.02
CA ASN A 172 -1.07 -8.04 -0.21
C ASN A 172 -2.43 -8.28 0.45
N THR A 173 -3.33 -9.05 -0.16
CA THR A 173 -4.62 -9.43 0.45
C THR A 173 -4.47 -10.23 1.75
N LEU A 174 -3.43 -11.07 1.85
CA LEU A 174 -3.05 -11.74 3.10
C LEU A 174 -2.74 -10.69 4.18
N ILE A 175 -1.86 -9.74 3.84
CA ILE A 175 -1.42 -8.67 4.73
C ILE A 175 -2.61 -7.78 5.13
N TYR A 176 -3.41 -7.32 4.16
CA TYR A 176 -4.54 -6.43 4.41
C TYR A 176 -5.67 -7.08 5.19
N THR A 177 -5.83 -8.41 5.10
CA THR A 177 -6.75 -9.15 5.98
C THR A 177 -6.41 -8.90 7.45
N PHE A 178 -5.16 -9.10 7.84
CA PHE A 178 -4.74 -8.90 9.22
C PHE A 178 -4.68 -7.42 9.60
N TYR A 179 -4.37 -6.53 8.64
CA TYR A 179 -4.44 -5.09 8.86
C TYR A 179 -5.86 -4.64 9.24
N LEU A 180 -6.86 -5.00 8.44
CA LEU A 180 -8.25 -4.63 8.69
C LEU A 180 -8.82 -5.31 9.95
N LEU A 181 -8.54 -6.60 10.16
CA LEU A 181 -8.97 -7.32 11.36
C LEU A 181 -8.39 -6.73 12.64
N SER A 182 -7.13 -6.30 12.62
CA SER A 182 -6.47 -5.70 13.78
C SER A 182 -7.14 -4.40 14.22
N LEU A 183 -7.45 -3.51 13.25
CA LEU A 183 -8.12 -2.24 13.48
C LEU A 183 -9.61 -2.41 13.84
N HIS A 184 -10.32 -3.29 13.15
CA HIS A 184 -11.71 -3.61 13.46
C HIS A 184 -11.86 -4.14 14.89
N SER A 185 -11.01 -5.12 15.27
CA SER A 185 -11.00 -5.69 16.61
C SER A 185 -10.65 -4.65 17.68
N LEU A 186 -9.72 -3.72 17.37
CA LEU A 186 -9.37 -2.61 18.25
C LEU A 186 -10.57 -1.70 18.52
N GLN A 187 -11.30 -1.31 17.46
CA GLN A 187 -12.51 -0.49 17.57
C GLN A 187 -13.62 -1.18 18.36
N LYS A 188 -13.77 -2.51 18.20
CA LYS A 188 -14.70 -3.33 18.99
C LYS A 188 -14.20 -3.65 20.39
N LYS A 189 -13.05 -3.12 20.82
CA LYS A 189 -12.40 -3.37 22.12
C LYS A 189 -12.13 -4.87 22.38
N LYS A 190 -11.99 -5.68 21.32
CA LYS A 190 -11.54 -7.07 21.40
C LYS A 190 -10.01 -7.09 21.45
N TRP A 191 -9.45 -6.67 22.59
CA TRP A 191 -8.02 -6.36 22.75
C TRP A 191 -7.10 -7.49 22.33
N SER A 192 -7.32 -8.71 22.84
CA SER A 192 -6.48 -9.87 22.52
C SER A 192 -6.54 -10.21 21.04
N ALA A 193 -7.73 -10.23 20.43
CA ALA A 193 -7.87 -10.50 18.99
C ALA A 193 -7.19 -9.43 18.13
N SER A 194 -7.27 -8.16 18.55
CA SER A 194 -6.58 -7.04 17.90
C SER A 194 -5.06 -7.21 17.97
N CYS A 195 -4.50 -7.51 19.14
CA CYS A 195 -3.06 -7.75 19.30
C CYS A 195 -2.59 -8.96 18.49
N VAL A 196 -3.33 -10.09 18.51
CA VAL A 196 -2.98 -11.28 17.72
C VAL A 196 -2.94 -10.93 16.24
N ALA A 197 -3.99 -10.30 15.69
CA ALA A 197 -4.01 -9.90 14.29
C ALA A 197 -2.89 -8.91 13.94
N PHE A 198 -2.57 -7.97 14.85
CA PHE A 198 -1.49 -7.02 14.63
C PHE A 198 -0.08 -7.66 14.72
N CYS A 199 0.14 -8.63 15.62
CA CYS A 199 1.39 -9.38 15.68
C CYS A 199 1.60 -10.22 14.41
N ILE A 200 0.52 -10.85 13.90
CA ILE A 200 0.56 -11.56 12.61
C ILE A 200 0.92 -10.57 11.50
N LEU A 201 0.24 -9.42 11.44
CA LEU A 201 0.53 -8.37 10.47
C LEU A 201 2.01 -7.93 10.48
N LEU A 202 2.57 -7.65 11.66
CA LEU A 202 3.98 -7.25 11.80
C LEU A 202 4.95 -8.35 11.36
N ASN A 203 4.60 -9.61 11.61
CA ASN A 203 5.40 -10.76 11.18
C ASN A 203 5.21 -11.14 9.70
N LEU A 204 4.16 -10.62 9.05
CA LEU A 204 3.98 -10.70 7.60
C LEU A 204 4.66 -9.53 6.88
N LYS A 205 4.61 -8.32 7.45
CA LYS A 205 5.22 -7.11 6.89
C LYS A 205 5.59 -6.13 8.01
N HIS A 206 6.88 -5.92 8.23
CA HIS A 206 7.42 -5.09 9.31
C HIS A 206 7.04 -3.60 9.19
N LEU A 207 6.70 -3.11 7.98
CA LEU A 207 6.36 -1.71 7.73
C LEU A 207 5.11 -1.23 8.51
N TYR A 208 4.27 -2.13 9.01
CA TYR A 208 3.14 -1.75 9.88
C TYR A 208 3.58 -1.34 11.30
N VAL A 209 4.88 -1.33 11.60
CA VAL A 209 5.39 -0.76 12.87
C VAL A 209 4.99 0.71 13.03
N TYR A 210 4.81 1.46 11.95
CA TYR A 210 4.39 2.86 12.00
C TYR A 210 3.01 3.10 12.63
N ILE A 211 2.13 2.09 12.66
CA ILE A 211 0.82 2.16 13.35
C ILE A 211 0.83 1.48 14.72
N ALA A 212 1.92 0.84 15.14
CA ALA A 212 2.04 0.22 16.46
C ALA A 212 1.68 1.18 17.63
N PRO A 213 2.04 2.48 17.58
CA PRO A 213 1.64 3.44 18.62
C PRO A 213 0.12 3.55 18.81
N ILE A 214 -0.70 3.29 17.77
CA ILE A 214 -2.16 3.34 17.87
C ILE A 214 -2.66 2.28 18.86
N PHE A 215 -2.18 1.05 18.70
CA PHE A 215 -2.54 -0.10 19.53
C PHE A 215 -2.03 0.10 20.96
N LEU A 216 -0.76 0.49 21.10
CA LEU A 216 -0.13 0.72 22.40
C LEU A 216 -0.88 1.78 23.22
N LEU A 217 -1.12 2.96 22.63
CA LEU A 217 -1.82 4.05 23.32
C LEU A 217 -3.26 3.66 23.68
N HIS A 218 -3.96 2.93 22.81
CA HIS A 218 -5.32 2.45 23.09
C HIS A 218 -5.36 1.49 24.27
N ILE A 219 -4.43 0.53 24.32
CA ILE A 219 -4.37 -0.47 25.39
C ILE A 219 -3.94 0.18 26.71
N LEU A 220 -2.87 0.99 26.71
CA LEU A 220 -2.39 1.68 27.90
C LEU A 220 -3.45 2.61 28.50
N SER A 221 -4.08 3.44 27.66
CA SER A 221 -5.14 4.34 28.14
C SER A 221 -6.41 3.61 28.58
N SER A 222 -6.64 2.36 28.15
CA SER A 222 -7.80 1.57 28.56
C SER A 222 -7.56 0.66 29.77
N HIS A 223 -6.32 0.31 30.12
CA HIS A 223 -6.05 -0.65 31.19
C HIS A 223 -5.04 -0.18 32.23
N VAL A 224 -4.27 0.87 31.95
CA VAL A 224 -3.21 1.39 32.83
C VAL A 224 -3.53 2.81 33.31
N PHE A 225 -3.96 3.71 32.42
CA PHE A 225 -4.19 5.12 32.76
C PHE A 225 -5.64 5.46 33.14
N LEU A 226 -6.45 4.46 33.51
CA LEU A 226 -7.81 4.68 34.02
C LEU A 226 -7.79 5.00 35.53
N PRO A 227 -8.86 5.63 36.07
CA PRO A 227 -9.04 5.78 37.52
C PRO A 227 -8.98 4.44 38.28
N HIS A 228 -9.37 3.34 37.61
CA HIS A 228 -9.27 1.97 38.11
C HIS A 228 -8.46 1.11 37.12
N PRO A 229 -7.13 1.07 37.23
CA PRO A 229 -6.29 0.27 36.35
C PRO A 229 -6.54 -1.23 36.56
N SER A 230 -6.41 -2.01 35.48
CA SER A 230 -6.54 -3.48 35.53
C SER A 230 -5.25 -4.12 35.05
N LEU A 231 -4.27 -4.20 35.95
CA LEU A 231 -2.97 -4.82 35.68
C LEU A 231 -3.12 -6.29 35.21
N PRO A 232 -3.99 -7.14 35.77
CA PRO A 232 -4.15 -8.52 35.27
C PRO A 232 -4.63 -8.59 33.82
N LYS A 233 -5.53 -7.70 33.40
CA LYS A 233 -5.99 -7.63 32.00
C LYS A 233 -4.87 -7.17 31.08
N PHE A 234 -4.10 -6.17 31.51
CA PHE A 234 -2.92 -5.70 30.77
C PHE A 234 -1.89 -6.82 30.61
N LEU A 235 -1.53 -7.52 31.69
CA LEU A 235 -0.58 -8.63 31.66
C LEU A 235 -1.06 -9.79 30.77
N LYS A 236 -2.37 -10.11 30.79
CA LYS A 236 -2.96 -11.07 29.87
C LYS A 236 -2.79 -10.64 28.40
N ILE A 237 -3.08 -9.38 28.08
CA ILE A 237 -2.93 -8.85 26.73
C ILE A 237 -1.45 -8.86 26.31
N ALA A 238 -0.54 -8.44 27.19
CA ALA A 238 0.89 -8.44 26.95
C ALA A 238 1.43 -9.86 26.70
N SER A 239 1.04 -10.83 27.54
CA SER A 239 1.40 -12.24 27.39
C SER A 239 0.93 -12.80 26.04
N VAL A 240 -0.34 -12.57 25.67
CA VAL A 240 -0.87 -12.97 24.35
C VAL A 240 -0.13 -12.26 23.21
N THR A 241 0.24 -10.99 23.38
CA THR A 241 0.97 -10.24 22.35
C THR A 241 2.34 -10.87 22.11
N LEU A 242 3.10 -11.15 23.17
CA LEU A 242 4.43 -11.75 23.10
C LEU A 242 4.39 -13.18 22.55
N SER A 243 3.37 -13.97 22.90
CA SER A 243 3.22 -15.35 22.43
C SER A 243 2.95 -15.47 20.92
N PHE A 244 2.52 -14.39 20.26
CA PHE A 244 2.37 -14.35 18.79
C PHE A 244 3.46 -13.54 18.11
N LEU A 245 4.07 -12.57 18.81
CA LEU A 245 5.11 -11.72 18.23
C LEU A 245 6.46 -12.44 18.09
N LEU A 246 6.87 -13.17 19.13
CA LEU A 246 8.24 -13.69 19.25
C LEU A 246 8.48 -15.05 18.57
N PRO A 247 7.57 -16.05 18.63
CA PRO A 247 7.89 -17.39 18.15
C PRO A 247 8.39 -17.49 16.71
N PRO A 248 7.85 -16.73 15.72
CA PRO A 248 8.36 -16.78 14.35
C PRO A 248 9.86 -16.44 14.22
N TRP A 249 10.43 -15.70 15.17
CA TRP A 249 11.83 -15.27 15.16
C TRP A 249 12.80 -16.25 15.85
N LEU A 250 12.29 -17.17 16.66
CA LEU A 250 13.13 -18.08 17.45
C LEU A 250 14.11 -18.93 16.63
N PRO A 251 13.73 -19.48 15.46
CA PRO A 251 14.68 -20.22 14.61
C PRO A 251 15.81 -19.35 14.05
N PHE A 252 15.65 -18.02 14.07
CA PHE A 252 16.52 -17.06 13.41
C PHE A 252 17.37 -16.23 14.35
N LEU A 253 17.38 -16.53 15.67
CA LEU A 253 18.14 -15.80 16.67
C LEU A 253 19.62 -15.55 16.26
N PRO A 254 20.35 -16.52 15.68
CA PRO A 254 21.74 -16.29 15.24
C PRO A 254 21.87 -15.32 14.05
N SER A 255 20.83 -15.22 13.22
CA SER A 255 20.83 -14.45 11.95
C SER A 255 20.10 -13.11 12.05
N LEU A 256 19.58 -12.74 13.23
CA LEU A 256 18.79 -11.52 13.43
C LEU A 256 19.44 -10.24 12.86
N PRO A 257 20.74 -9.94 13.09
CA PRO A 257 21.34 -8.73 12.56
C PRO A 257 21.24 -8.66 11.02
N LYS A 258 21.52 -9.78 10.34
CA LYS A 258 21.42 -9.88 8.88
C LYS A 258 19.99 -9.65 8.41
N ILE A 259 19.00 -10.28 9.07
CA ILE A 259 17.59 -10.09 8.75
C ILE A 259 17.21 -8.62 8.91
N PHE A 260 17.56 -7.96 10.02
CA PHE A 260 17.23 -6.55 10.23
C PHE A 260 17.85 -5.62 9.19
N THR A 261 19.09 -5.85 8.74
CA THR A 261 19.69 -5.05 7.65
C THR A 261 18.95 -5.19 6.32
N ARG A 262 18.31 -6.34 6.07
CA ARG A 262 17.48 -6.56 4.87
C ARG A 262 16.09 -5.95 5.01
N LEU A 263 15.45 -6.11 6.18
CA LEU A 263 14.14 -5.52 6.44
C LEU A 263 14.20 -3.98 6.39
N PHE A 264 15.30 -3.38 6.86
CA PHE A 264 15.49 -1.93 6.84
C PHE A 264 16.72 -1.55 6.00
N PRO A 265 16.60 -1.53 4.66
CA PRO A 265 17.74 -1.37 3.77
C PRO A 265 18.10 0.11 3.57
N PHE A 266 18.58 0.78 4.62
CA PHE A 266 18.91 2.21 4.60
C PHE A 266 19.97 2.60 3.55
N HIS A 267 20.73 1.63 3.07
CA HIS A 267 21.75 1.81 2.03
C HIS A 267 21.18 1.96 0.60
N ARG A 268 19.89 1.70 0.36
CA ARG A 268 19.28 1.72 -0.98
C ARG A 268 18.89 3.12 -1.51
N GLY A 269 19.30 4.19 -0.83
CA GLY A 269 18.99 5.57 -1.23
C GLY A 269 17.55 6.00 -0.95
N LEU A 270 17.28 7.30 -1.11
CA LEU A 270 16.03 7.97 -0.69
C LEU A 270 14.78 7.44 -1.40
N ILE A 271 14.89 7.12 -2.69
CA ILE A 271 13.79 6.70 -3.56
C ILE A 271 14.16 5.41 -4.28
N HIS A 272 13.15 4.66 -4.72
CA HIS A 272 13.33 3.49 -5.59
C HIS A 272 13.52 3.92 -7.07
N SER A 273 13.80 2.95 -7.96
CA SER A 273 14.01 3.15 -9.41
C SER A 273 12.88 3.92 -10.10
N TYR A 274 11.66 3.79 -9.59
CA TYR A 274 10.53 4.64 -9.92
C TYR A 274 10.24 5.60 -8.76
N TRP A 275 10.04 6.88 -9.06
CA TRP A 275 9.81 7.89 -8.04
C TRP A 275 8.38 7.77 -7.52
N SER A 276 8.23 7.33 -6.29
CA SER A 276 6.93 7.34 -5.61
C SER A 276 6.34 8.76 -5.63
N PRO A 277 5.03 8.92 -5.94
CA PRO A 277 4.35 10.22 -5.94
C PRO A 277 4.22 10.88 -4.55
N ASN A 278 5.36 11.26 -3.97
CA ASN A 278 5.49 11.84 -2.63
C ASN A 278 6.35 13.12 -2.66
N LEU A 279 6.62 13.70 -1.48
CA LEU A 279 7.36 14.95 -1.38
C LEU A 279 8.77 14.87 -1.98
N TRP A 280 9.41 13.70 -1.89
CA TRP A 280 10.77 13.50 -2.41
C TRP A 280 10.84 13.53 -3.92
N SER A 281 9.81 13.06 -4.63
CA SER A 281 9.74 13.19 -6.09
C SER A 281 9.72 14.66 -6.54
N LEU A 282 9.01 15.54 -5.81
CA LEU A 282 9.00 16.98 -6.06
C LEU A 282 10.36 17.61 -5.78
N TYR A 283 11.01 17.19 -4.70
CA TYR A 283 12.34 17.66 -4.33
C TYR A 283 13.40 17.28 -5.37
N ILE A 284 13.35 16.06 -5.88
CA ILE A 284 14.24 15.60 -6.97
C ILE A 284 13.93 16.34 -8.27
N PHE A 285 12.65 16.53 -8.60
CA PHE A 285 12.27 17.30 -9.79
C PHE A 285 12.78 18.75 -9.72
N LEU A 286 12.69 19.38 -8.54
CA LEU A 286 13.25 20.72 -8.29
C LEU A 286 14.78 20.73 -8.48
N ASP A 287 15.51 19.74 -7.96
CA ASP A 287 16.96 19.60 -8.18
C ASP A 287 17.30 19.59 -9.67
N ARG A 288 16.53 18.85 -10.48
CA ARG A 288 16.71 18.78 -11.94
C ARG A 288 16.43 20.13 -12.61
N ILE A 289 15.37 20.84 -12.22
CA ILE A 289 15.10 22.19 -12.74
C ILE A 289 16.27 23.12 -12.41
N LEU A 290 16.70 23.16 -11.15
CA LEU A 290 17.83 24.00 -10.71
C LEU A 290 19.10 23.66 -11.48
N PHE A 291 19.35 22.37 -11.75
CA PHE A 291 20.50 21.93 -12.54
C PHE A 291 20.45 22.44 -13.99
N HIS A 292 19.28 22.46 -14.60
CA HIS A 292 19.13 23.05 -15.94
C HIS A 292 19.29 24.57 -15.94
N LEU A 293 18.82 25.25 -14.88
CA LEU A 293 18.96 26.70 -14.71
C LEU A 293 20.37 27.15 -14.33
N SER A 294 21.20 26.29 -13.73
CA SER A 294 22.57 26.63 -13.33
C SER A 294 23.58 26.57 -14.47
N LYS A 295 23.31 25.79 -15.53
CA LYS A 295 24.16 25.70 -16.73
C LYS A 295 24.53 27.04 -17.37
N PRO A 296 23.60 27.98 -17.62
CA PRO A 296 23.95 29.29 -18.17
C PRO A 296 24.74 30.19 -17.20
N LEU A 297 24.79 29.86 -15.91
CA LEU A 297 25.45 30.66 -14.87
C LEU A 297 26.90 30.24 -14.59
N ASN A 298 27.47 29.25 -15.31
CA ASN A 298 28.81 28.68 -15.08
C ASN A 298 29.08 28.22 -13.63
N LEU A 299 28.03 28.01 -12.83
CA LEU A 299 28.14 27.41 -11.51
C LEU A 299 28.50 25.94 -11.71
N GLN A 300 29.75 25.55 -11.43
CA GLN A 300 30.19 24.16 -11.59
C GLN A 300 29.38 23.25 -10.67
N PRO A 301 28.40 22.48 -11.19
CA PRO A 301 27.66 21.54 -10.37
C PRO A 301 28.60 20.37 -10.06
N LYS A 302 28.49 19.76 -8.87
CA LYS A 302 29.15 18.47 -8.63
C LYS A 302 28.56 17.48 -9.64
N ILE A 303 29.34 17.09 -10.66
CA ILE A 303 28.89 16.13 -11.66
C ILE A 303 28.79 14.76 -10.99
N THR A 304 27.60 14.39 -10.53
CA THR A 304 27.28 13.02 -10.12
C THR A 304 26.80 12.26 -11.35
N LYS A 305 27.54 11.22 -11.73
CA LYS A 305 27.14 10.28 -12.79
C LYS A 305 26.02 9.40 -12.22
N GLY A 306 24.77 9.76 -12.45
CA GLY A 306 23.64 8.87 -12.13
C GLY A 306 22.35 9.62 -11.91
N GLY A 307 21.48 9.65 -12.91
CA GLY A 307 20.19 10.33 -12.73
C GLY A 307 19.20 10.27 -13.87
N THR A 308 19.59 9.74 -15.04
CA THR A 308 18.70 9.57 -16.20
C THR A 308 18.52 8.11 -16.63
N SER A 309 19.14 7.14 -15.94
CA SER A 309 19.19 5.73 -16.35
C SER A 309 18.35 4.78 -15.51
N GLY A 310 17.44 5.28 -14.65
CA GLY A 310 16.59 4.44 -13.78
C GLY A 310 17.34 3.61 -12.72
N LEU A 311 18.68 3.67 -12.69
CA LEU A 311 19.54 2.99 -11.71
C LEU A 311 19.85 3.94 -10.56
N VAL A 312 19.21 3.68 -9.41
CA VAL A 312 19.41 4.39 -8.16
C VAL A 312 20.80 4.08 -7.62
N THR A 313 21.71 5.04 -7.72
CA THR A 313 22.91 5.09 -6.90
C THR A 313 22.75 6.19 -5.84
N SER A 314 23.53 6.12 -4.78
CA SER A 314 23.52 7.00 -3.61
C SER A 314 23.68 8.50 -3.89
N ASP A 315 23.92 8.90 -5.15
CA ASP A 315 24.27 10.25 -5.57
C ASP A 315 23.19 10.91 -6.45
N LEU A 316 21.91 10.79 -6.04
CA LEU A 316 20.75 11.29 -6.78
C LEU A 316 20.74 12.82 -7.02
N PHE A 317 21.31 13.60 -6.11
CA PHE A 317 21.19 15.06 -6.08
C PHE A 317 22.43 15.76 -6.64
N THR A 318 22.19 16.78 -7.47
CA THR A 318 23.26 17.52 -8.14
C THR A 318 23.49 18.91 -7.53
N ILE A 319 22.43 19.56 -7.05
CA ILE A 319 22.47 20.90 -6.42
C ILE A 319 21.96 20.85 -4.99
N LEU A 320 20.83 20.21 -4.77
CA LEU A 320 20.18 20.12 -3.47
C LEU A 320 20.91 19.14 -2.53
N PRO A 321 20.88 19.35 -1.21
CA PRO A 321 21.52 18.44 -0.27
C PRO A 321 20.80 17.07 -0.22
N PRO A 322 21.54 15.98 -0.01
CA PRO A 322 20.95 14.66 0.18
C PRO A 322 20.13 14.61 1.48
N ILE A 323 19.04 13.84 1.46
CA ILE A 323 18.12 13.70 2.58
C ILE A 323 18.43 12.40 3.33
N PRO A 324 18.91 12.46 4.59
CA PRO A 324 19.21 11.26 5.36
C PRO A 324 17.93 10.62 5.92
N ALA A 325 17.94 9.30 6.10
CA ALA A 325 16.82 8.55 6.68
C ALA A 325 16.40 9.06 8.07
N SER A 326 17.36 9.58 8.87
CA SER A 326 17.10 10.17 10.18
C SER A 326 16.23 11.42 10.10
N LEU A 327 16.40 12.26 9.07
CA LEU A 327 15.56 13.45 8.85
C LEU A 327 14.14 13.03 8.49
N CYS A 328 13.97 12.05 7.59
CA CYS A 328 12.65 11.50 7.24
C CYS A 328 11.92 10.99 8.50
N MET A 329 12.61 10.21 9.33
CA MET A 329 12.07 9.69 10.59
C MET A 329 11.67 10.81 11.54
N LEU A 330 12.52 11.84 11.71
CA LEU A 330 12.19 13.00 12.54
C LEU A 330 10.93 13.72 12.06
N LEU A 331 10.82 14.00 10.76
CA LEU A 331 9.66 14.68 10.18
C LEU A 331 8.37 13.85 10.37
N ILE A 332 8.44 12.53 10.15
CA ILE A 332 7.30 11.63 10.38
C ILE A 332 6.89 11.66 11.85
N LEU A 333 7.84 11.56 12.79
CA LEU A 333 7.55 11.62 14.22
C LEU A 333 6.91 12.96 14.61
N LEU A 334 7.43 14.08 14.12
CA LEU A 334 6.90 15.41 14.41
C LEU A 334 5.46 15.58 13.92
N LEU A 335 5.16 15.16 12.69
CA LEU A 335 3.79 15.25 12.14
C LEU A 335 2.82 14.22 12.75
N SER A 336 3.34 13.06 13.18
CA SER A 336 2.54 11.99 13.80
C SER A 336 2.18 12.30 15.25
N THR A 337 3.05 12.99 15.98
CA THR A 337 2.88 13.34 17.40
C THR A 337 1.53 14.01 17.72
N PRO A 338 1.10 15.11 17.05
CA PRO A 338 -0.20 15.73 17.33
C PRO A 338 -1.39 14.80 17.06
N ILE A 339 -1.29 13.89 16.07
CA ILE A 339 -2.32 12.87 15.80
C ILE A 339 -2.40 11.90 16.99
N LEU A 340 -1.25 11.40 17.44
CA LEU A 340 -1.16 10.46 18.57
C LEU A 340 -1.62 11.10 19.89
N ILE A 341 -1.35 12.38 20.12
CA ILE A 341 -1.87 13.13 21.28
C ILE A 341 -3.40 13.19 21.22
N LYS A 342 -4.00 13.49 20.06
CA LYS A 342 -5.45 13.47 19.90
C LYS A 342 -6.03 12.07 20.09
N LEU A 343 -5.33 11.04 19.62
CA LEU A 343 -5.73 9.63 19.80
C LEU A 343 -5.76 9.26 21.29
N TYR A 344 -4.71 9.61 22.03
CA TYR A 344 -4.61 9.42 23.46
C TYR A 344 -5.74 10.14 24.21
N LYS A 345 -6.04 11.39 23.83
CA LYS A 345 -7.17 12.17 24.34
C LYS A 345 -8.55 11.68 23.86
N ARG A 346 -8.62 10.58 23.10
CA ARG A 346 -9.83 9.99 22.52
C ARG A 346 -10.61 10.94 21.59
N LYS A 347 -9.92 11.93 21.02
CA LYS A 347 -10.45 12.93 20.08
C LYS A 347 -10.36 12.53 18.60
N ILE A 348 -9.86 11.32 18.32
CA ILE A 348 -9.81 10.72 16.98
C ILE A 348 -9.95 9.20 17.12
N LYS A 349 -10.63 8.55 16.16
CA LYS A 349 -10.80 7.09 16.13
C LYS A 349 -9.53 6.41 15.59
N PRO A 350 -9.33 5.11 15.85
CA PRO A 350 -8.15 4.38 15.34
C PRO A 350 -7.96 4.41 13.83
N ILE A 351 -9.03 4.26 13.03
CA ILE A 351 -8.93 4.20 11.55
C ILE A 351 -8.48 5.55 10.96
N PRO A 352 -9.14 6.70 11.23
CA PRO A 352 -8.64 8.00 10.80
C PRO A 352 -7.20 8.28 11.24
N CYS A 353 -6.83 7.85 12.45
CA CYS A 353 -5.44 7.96 12.91
C CYS A 353 -4.48 7.11 12.05
N ALA A 354 -4.83 5.85 11.76
CA ALA A 354 -4.03 4.98 10.92
C ALA A 354 -3.86 5.52 9.49
N ILE A 355 -4.91 6.09 8.90
CA ILE A 355 -4.88 6.80 7.61
C ILE A 355 -3.82 7.90 7.64
N LEU A 356 -3.87 8.79 8.63
CA LEU A 356 -2.95 9.93 8.70
C LEU A 356 -1.50 9.51 8.98
N LEU A 357 -1.28 8.51 9.85
CA LEU A 357 0.06 7.99 10.10
C LEU A 357 0.67 7.35 8.84
N MET A 358 -0.09 6.47 8.18
CA MET A 358 0.38 5.82 6.95
C MET A 358 0.57 6.81 5.81
N TYR A 359 -0.25 7.86 5.75
CA TYR A 359 -0.08 8.89 4.72
C TYR A 359 1.14 9.79 4.99
N ASN A 360 1.43 10.14 6.24
CA ASN A 360 2.67 10.82 6.60
C ASN A 360 3.90 9.97 6.22
N VAL A 361 3.85 8.66 6.48
CA VAL A 361 4.90 7.72 6.07
C VAL A 361 5.04 7.66 4.55
N TYR A 362 3.94 7.61 3.81
CA TYR A 362 3.98 7.63 2.34
C TYR A 362 4.60 8.93 1.80
N MET A 363 4.22 10.07 2.36
CA MET A 363 4.66 11.39 1.91
C MET A 363 6.12 11.70 2.24
N LEU A 364 6.63 11.21 3.38
CA LEU A 364 7.94 11.59 3.93
C LEU A 364 8.90 10.42 4.15
N GLY A 365 8.47 9.18 3.96
CA GLY A 365 9.29 8.01 4.26
C GLY A 365 10.53 7.92 3.39
N TYR A 366 11.59 7.36 3.98
CA TYR A 366 12.80 7.01 3.26
C TYR A 366 12.59 5.67 2.56
N HIS A 367 12.94 5.59 1.28
CA HIS A 367 12.81 4.38 0.46
C HIS A 367 11.37 3.84 0.39
N ILE A 368 10.41 4.73 0.13
CA ILE A 368 8.99 4.37 -0.07
C ILE A 368 8.74 3.99 -1.51
N HIS A 369 7.94 2.94 -1.71
CA HIS A 369 7.42 2.53 -3.01
C HIS A 369 6.03 3.12 -3.28
N GLU A 370 5.72 3.30 -4.55
CA GLU A 370 4.47 3.82 -5.05
C GLU A 370 3.27 2.97 -4.59
N LYS A 371 3.47 1.65 -4.54
CA LYS A 371 2.51 0.65 -4.04
C LYS A 371 2.14 0.83 -2.56
N SER A 372 2.94 1.55 -1.78
CA SER A 372 2.63 1.84 -0.38
C SER A 372 1.41 2.75 -0.18
N ILE A 373 0.93 3.45 -1.22
CA ILE A 373 -0.29 4.28 -1.14
C ILE A 373 -1.54 3.46 -0.78
N ILE A 374 -1.56 2.16 -1.14
CA ILE A 374 -2.70 1.27 -0.84
C ILE A 374 -2.96 1.14 0.67
N ASN A 375 -1.92 1.28 1.52
CA ASN A 375 -2.09 1.30 2.98
C ASN A 375 -3.06 2.38 3.46
N VAL A 376 -3.15 3.47 2.71
CA VAL A 376 -4.11 4.56 2.97
C VAL A 376 -5.43 4.28 2.26
N LEU A 377 -5.40 3.93 0.97
CA LEU A 377 -6.61 3.73 0.16
C LEU A 377 -7.54 2.65 0.73
N ILE A 378 -6.99 1.58 1.29
CA ILE A 378 -7.77 0.47 1.84
C ILE A 378 -8.60 0.87 3.07
N LEU A 379 -8.24 1.96 3.73
CA LEU A 379 -8.92 2.46 4.92
C LEU A 379 -9.95 3.56 4.63
N LEU A 380 -9.85 4.24 3.50
CA LEU A 380 -10.73 5.38 3.15
C LEU A 380 -12.23 5.02 3.17
N PRO A 381 -12.68 3.84 2.69
CA PRO A 381 -14.10 3.49 2.73
C PRO A 381 -14.73 3.43 4.12
N PHE A 382 -13.91 3.37 5.18
CA PHE A 382 -14.38 3.27 6.56
C PHE A 382 -14.62 4.62 7.24
N ILE A 383 -14.31 5.74 6.56
CA ILE A 383 -14.48 7.08 7.10
C ILE A 383 -15.42 7.90 6.21
N ASP A 384 -16.21 8.78 6.80
CA ASP A 384 -17.13 9.64 6.04
C ASP A 384 -16.40 10.90 5.58
N ILE A 385 -15.96 10.90 4.33
CA ILE A 385 -15.23 12.02 3.71
C ILE A 385 -16.17 12.74 2.73
N GLU A 386 -16.00 14.06 2.58
CA GLU A 386 -16.64 14.83 1.52
C GLU A 386 -16.54 14.11 0.16
N GLY A 387 -17.68 13.94 -0.51
CA GLY A 387 -17.81 13.01 -1.65
C GLY A 387 -16.92 13.30 -2.87
N GLY A 388 -16.24 14.45 -2.93
CA GLY A 388 -15.21 14.74 -3.94
C GLY A 388 -13.81 14.28 -3.53
N LEU A 389 -13.45 14.37 -2.26
CA LEU A 389 -12.09 14.13 -1.75
C LEU A 389 -11.71 12.65 -1.83
N GLU A 390 -12.58 11.74 -1.37
CA GLU A 390 -12.34 10.28 -1.46
C GLU A 390 -12.08 9.86 -2.91
N LYS A 391 -12.93 10.34 -3.83
CA LYS A 391 -12.84 10.03 -5.26
C LYS A 391 -11.52 10.47 -5.87
N VAL A 392 -11.11 11.72 -5.68
CA VAL A 392 -9.82 12.21 -6.23
C VAL A 392 -8.63 11.56 -5.57
N PHE A 393 -8.72 11.19 -4.30
CA PHE A 393 -7.63 10.55 -3.57
C PHE A 393 -7.39 9.11 -4.04
N VAL A 394 -8.45 8.31 -4.11
CA VAL A 394 -8.40 6.93 -4.63
C VAL A 394 -7.94 6.93 -6.07
N GLY A 395 -8.50 7.86 -6.82
CA GLY A 395 -8.16 8.08 -8.18
C GLY A 395 -6.68 8.39 -8.40
N ASN A 396 -6.13 9.41 -7.73
CA ASN A 396 -4.71 9.73 -7.78
C ASN A 396 -3.83 8.55 -7.33
N GLY A 397 -4.28 7.86 -6.27
CA GLY A 397 -3.60 6.68 -5.74
C GLY A 397 -3.52 5.54 -6.76
N TRP A 398 -4.53 5.33 -7.59
CA TRP A 398 -4.47 4.33 -8.67
C TRP A 398 -3.67 4.79 -9.88
N ALA A 399 -3.77 6.08 -10.27
CA ALA A 399 -2.91 6.63 -11.32
C ALA A 399 -1.43 6.45 -10.96
N SER A 400 -1.09 6.62 -9.67
CA SER A 400 0.25 6.43 -9.13
C SER A 400 0.81 5.01 -9.32
N LEU A 401 -0.05 4.00 -9.52
CA LEU A 401 0.33 2.60 -9.72
C LEU A 401 0.49 2.24 -11.21
N ALA A 402 0.07 3.11 -12.13
CA ALA A 402 0.09 2.82 -13.56
C ALA A 402 1.48 2.49 -14.13
N PRO A 403 2.57 3.14 -13.66
CA PRO A 403 3.92 2.81 -14.11
C PRO A 403 4.37 1.40 -13.76
N ILE A 404 3.86 0.82 -12.67
CA ILE A 404 4.22 -0.55 -12.27
C ILE A 404 3.71 -1.56 -13.31
N TRP A 405 2.61 -1.25 -14.00
CA TRP A 405 1.86 -2.20 -14.81
C TRP A 405 2.53 -2.64 -16.15
N GLY A 406 3.82 -2.35 -16.36
CA GLY A 406 4.65 -2.86 -17.48
C GLY A 406 4.32 -2.31 -18.88
N GLY A 407 5.30 -2.21 -19.79
CA GLY A 407 5.14 -1.53 -21.09
C GLY A 407 4.19 -2.20 -22.11
N GLY A 408 3.80 -3.46 -21.89
CA GLY A 408 3.10 -4.30 -22.88
C GLY A 408 1.55 -4.34 -22.80
N ASN A 409 0.94 -3.88 -21.69
CA ASN A 409 -0.50 -4.03 -21.45
C ASN A 409 -1.23 -2.68 -21.31
N ARG A 410 -0.85 -1.70 -22.13
CA ARG A 410 -1.28 -0.28 -22.03
C ARG A 410 -2.81 -0.10 -22.05
N GLY A 411 -3.52 -0.83 -22.92
CA GLY A 411 -4.98 -0.78 -22.99
C GLY A 411 -5.66 -1.28 -21.70
N VAL A 412 -5.10 -2.30 -21.05
CA VAL A 412 -5.59 -2.81 -19.76
C VAL A 412 -5.33 -1.79 -18.65
N LYS A 413 -4.17 -1.12 -18.64
CA LYS A 413 -3.85 -0.08 -17.64
C LYS A 413 -4.87 1.04 -17.63
N VAL A 414 -5.08 1.63 -18.81
CA VAL A 414 -5.95 2.77 -19.02
C VAL A 414 -7.40 2.37 -18.75
N LEU A 415 -7.85 1.25 -19.33
CA LEU A 415 -9.21 0.75 -19.13
C LEU A 415 -9.48 0.48 -17.64
N THR A 416 -8.54 -0.13 -16.92
CA THR A 416 -8.75 -0.47 -15.52
C THR A 416 -8.67 0.75 -14.60
N PHE A 417 -7.78 1.71 -14.89
CA PHE A 417 -7.77 2.99 -14.22
C PHE A 417 -9.13 3.69 -14.34
N PHE A 418 -9.66 3.81 -15.56
CA PHE A 418 -10.94 4.47 -15.80
C PHE A 418 -12.14 3.66 -15.29
N MET A 419 -12.13 2.34 -15.40
CA MET A 419 -13.15 1.46 -14.84
C MET A 419 -13.17 1.61 -13.32
N GLY A 420 -12.03 1.37 -12.66
CA GLY A 420 -11.91 1.53 -11.21
C GLY A 420 -12.36 2.90 -10.76
N TRP A 421 -11.82 3.97 -11.36
CA TRP A 421 -12.13 5.35 -11.00
C TRP A 421 -13.63 5.64 -11.06
N ARG A 422 -14.30 5.18 -12.13
CA ARG A 422 -15.73 5.36 -12.31
C ARG A 422 -16.57 4.52 -11.34
N PHE A 423 -16.09 3.32 -10.98
CA PHE A 423 -16.75 2.40 -10.04
C PHE A 423 -16.62 2.83 -8.57
N TYR A 424 -15.53 3.50 -8.18
CA TYR A 424 -15.24 3.82 -6.78
C TYR A 424 -15.79 5.17 -6.32
N GLY A 425 -16.05 6.09 -7.26
CA GLY A 425 -16.61 7.39 -6.92
C GLY A 425 -18.07 7.29 -6.51
N ARG A 426 -18.39 7.50 -5.23
CA ARG A 426 -19.70 8.06 -4.85
C ARG A 426 -19.95 9.26 -5.78
N GLU A 427 -21.14 9.38 -6.38
CA GLU A 427 -21.47 10.53 -7.25
C GLU A 427 -21.48 11.83 -6.43
N GLY A 428 -20.30 12.34 -6.11
CA GLY A 428 -20.05 13.69 -5.66
C GLY A 428 -20.06 14.58 -6.89
N GLY A 429 -21.25 14.84 -7.42
CA GLY A 429 -21.46 15.95 -8.34
C GLY A 429 -21.09 17.25 -7.61
N GLY A 430 -19.85 17.71 -7.74
CA GLY A 430 -19.36 18.86 -6.98
C GLY A 430 -18.55 19.80 -7.87
N ARG A 431 -19.17 20.89 -8.30
CA ARG A 431 -18.41 22.07 -8.78
C ARG A 431 -17.45 22.51 -7.66
N GLY A 432 -16.22 22.88 -7.97
CA GLY A 432 -15.24 23.36 -6.99
C GLY A 432 -13.85 22.74 -7.13
N LYS A 433 -13.02 22.85 -6.08
CA LYS A 433 -11.60 22.43 -6.08
C LYS A 433 -11.38 21.00 -6.58
N TYR A 434 -12.16 20.03 -6.11
CA TYR A 434 -11.97 18.61 -6.45
C TYR A 434 -12.30 18.28 -7.90
N TYR A 435 -13.19 19.04 -8.56
CA TYR A 435 -13.45 18.90 -10.00
C TYR A 435 -12.23 19.26 -10.84
N PHE A 436 -11.53 20.34 -10.49
CA PHE A 436 -10.28 20.72 -11.16
C PHE A 436 -9.17 19.70 -10.91
N ILE A 437 -9.08 19.17 -9.68
CA ILE A 437 -8.11 18.10 -9.36
C ILE A 437 -8.42 16.83 -10.17
N GLU A 438 -9.68 16.42 -10.25
CA GLU A 438 -10.10 15.30 -11.10
C GLU A 438 -9.71 15.52 -12.56
N GLY A 439 -10.01 16.70 -13.12
CA GLY A 439 -9.62 17.05 -14.49
C GLY A 439 -8.10 17.02 -14.70
N PHE A 440 -7.33 17.52 -13.73
CA PHE A 440 -5.87 17.47 -13.77
C PHE A 440 -5.35 16.03 -13.73
N ILE A 441 -5.97 15.15 -12.94
CA ILE A 441 -5.59 13.75 -12.86
C ILE A 441 -5.84 13.04 -14.20
N VAL A 442 -7.02 13.21 -14.78
CA VAL A 442 -7.32 12.68 -16.12
C VAL A 442 -6.34 13.23 -17.16
N PHE A 443 -6.04 14.52 -17.10
CA PHE A 443 -5.11 15.16 -18.02
C PHE A 443 -3.70 14.54 -17.96
N TYR A 444 -3.08 14.44 -16.77
CA TYR A 444 -1.70 13.94 -16.70
C TYR A 444 -1.62 12.44 -17.01
N VAL A 445 -2.65 11.66 -16.69
CA VAL A 445 -2.73 10.23 -17.06
C VAL A 445 -2.76 10.10 -18.59
N LEU A 446 -3.66 10.82 -19.25
CA LEU A 446 -3.75 10.81 -20.72
C LEU A 446 -2.49 11.37 -21.38
N ALA A 447 -1.85 12.38 -20.78
CA ALA A 447 -0.60 12.93 -21.28
C ALA A 447 0.54 11.91 -21.18
N ALA A 448 0.71 11.24 -20.03
CA ALA A 448 1.74 10.22 -19.85
C ALA A 448 1.57 9.05 -20.83
N GLU A 449 0.36 8.51 -20.93
CA GLU A 449 0.04 7.41 -21.86
C GLU A 449 0.13 7.85 -23.33
N GLY A 450 -0.31 9.07 -23.64
CA GLY A 450 -0.21 9.65 -24.99
C GLY A 450 1.24 9.79 -25.46
N ILE A 451 2.14 10.24 -24.59
CA ILE A 451 3.58 10.34 -24.90
C ILE A 451 4.19 8.96 -25.18
N GLU A 452 3.78 7.93 -24.43
CA GLU A 452 4.20 6.54 -24.69
C GLU A 452 3.65 6.00 -26.03
N VAL A 453 2.40 6.35 -26.38
CA VAL A 453 1.75 5.91 -27.63
C VAL A 453 2.40 6.56 -28.86
N VAL A 454 2.71 7.85 -28.80
CA VAL A 454 3.32 8.57 -29.93
C VAL A 454 4.80 8.19 -30.11
N GLY A 455 5.39 7.43 -29.17
CA GLY A 455 6.76 6.92 -29.27
C GLY A 455 7.83 7.98 -28.99
N TRP A 456 7.45 9.15 -28.48
CA TRP A 456 8.40 10.22 -28.09
C TRP A 456 9.27 9.84 -26.89
N ALA A 457 8.85 8.84 -26.13
CA ALA A 457 9.52 8.31 -24.95
C ALA A 457 9.69 6.77 -25.03
N GLY A 458 9.95 6.22 -26.21
CA GLY A 458 10.24 4.78 -26.36
C GLY A 458 11.53 4.35 -25.67
N GLU A 459 11.69 3.04 -25.46
CA GLU A 459 12.92 2.43 -24.95
C GLU A 459 14.14 2.83 -25.80
N GLY A 460 15.21 3.30 -25.16
CA GLY A 460 16.40 3.81 -25.86
C GLY A 460 16.29 5.25 -26.37
N THR A 461 15.19 5.96 -26.13
CA THR A 461 15.07 7.39 -26.43
C THR A 461 15.61 8.26 -25.29
N ARG A 462 15.98 9.51 -25.60
CA ARG A 462 16.46 10.47 -24.59
C ARG A 462 15.43 10.76 -23.48
N LEU A 463 14.15 10.49 -23.73
CA LEU A 463 13.02 10.80 -22.84
C LEU A 463 12.29 9.53 -22.37
N GLU A 464 12.93 8.37 -22.40
CA GLU A 464 12.35 7.07 -22.01
C GLU A 464 11.57 7.11 -20.67
N PHE A 465 12.07 7.84 -19.68
CA PHE A 465 11.45 7.96 -18.34
C PHE A 465 10.52 9.17 -18.17
N LEU A 466 10.20 9.90 -19.24
CA LEU A 466 9.30 11.06 -19.16
C LEU A 466 7.88 10.68 -18.70
N PRO A 467 7.24 9.63 -19.23
CA PRO A 467 5.90 9.21 -18.79
C PRO A 467 5.85 8.87 -17.30
N THR A 468 6.83 8.10 -16.84
CA THR A 468 6.94 7.71 -15.42
C THR A 468 7.19 8.93 -14.54
N MET A 469 8.04 9.87 -14.96
CA MET A 469 8.24 11.13 -14.25
C MET A 469 6.94 11.97 -14.16
N ILE A 470 6.10 12.00 -15.19
CA ILE A 470 4.80 12.70 -15.16
C ILE A 470 3.91 12.11 -14.08
N TYR A 471 3.76 10.78 -14.03
CA TYR A 471 3.00 10.10 -12.98
C TYR A 471 3.53 10.43 -11.58
N SER A 472 4.85 10.41 -11.40
CA SER A 472 5.51 10.73 -10.14
C SER A 472 5.25 12.16 -9.68
N VAL A 473 5.59 13.14 -10.52
CA VAL A 473 5.57 14.57 -10.15
C VAL A 473 4.14 15.09 -10.07
N CYS A 474 3.29 14.83 -11.08
CA CYS A 474 1.91 15.28 -11.07
C CYS A 474 1.11 14.59 -9.95
N GLY A 475 1.31 13.29 -9.75
CA GLY A 475 0.70 12.55 -8.66
C GLY A 475 1.13 13.07 -7.28
N ALA A 476 2.40 13.48 -7.13
CA ALA A 476 2.90 14.07 -5.90
C ALA A 476 2.33 15.46 -5.63
N VAL A 477 2.14 16.30 -6.66
CA VAL A 477 1.45 17.59 -6.53
C VAL A 477 0.03 17.37 -6.00
N VAL A 478 -0.71 16.44 -6.59
CA VAL A 478 -2.06 16.10 -6.13
C VAL A 478 -2.04 15.59 -4.70
N ASN A 479 -1.18 14.63 -4.36
CA ASN A 479 -1.06 14.10 -3.00
C ASN A 479 -0.75 15.22 -2.00
N PHE A 480 0.19 16.10 -2.31
CA PHE A 480 0.50 17.27 -1.48
C PHE A 480 -0.72 18.19 -1.29
N CYS A 481 -1.48 18.48 -2.35
CA CYS A 481 -2.69 19.29 -2.29
C CYS A 481 -3.81 18.66 -1.45
N LEU A 482 -3.92 17.33 -1.46
CA LEU A 482 -4.93 16.58 -0.71
C LEU A 482 -4.52 16.32 0.75
N TRP A 483 -3.24 16.48 1.10
CA TRP A 483 -2.73 16.16 2.44
C TRP A 483 -3.39 16.97 3.55
N GLY A 484 -3.53 18.28 3.36
CA GLY A 484 -4.23 19.14 4.32
C GLY A 484 -5.74 18.87 4.39
N ASP A 485 -6.36 18.50 3.26
CA ASP A 485 -7.79 18.20 3.20
C ASP A 485 -8.11 16.87 3.91
N LEU A 486 -7.29 15.83 3.68
CA LEU A 486 -7.41 14.55 4.37
C LEU A 486 -7.18 14.71 5.87
N TRP A 487 -6.17 15.51 6.26
CA TRP A 487 -5.94 15.85 7.66
C TRP A 487 -7.18 16.47 8.30
N ARG A 488 -7.79 17.48 7.66
CA ARG A 488 -9.01 18.12 8.16
C ARG A 488 -10.16 17.12 8.26
N ALA A 489 -10.45 16.36 7.20
CA ALA A 489 -11.52 15.37 7.19
C ALA A 489 -11.39 14.35 8.33
N CYS A 490 -10.21 13.74 8.52
CA CYS A 490 -9.96 12.78 9.59
C CYS A 490 -10.02 13.40 11.00
N MET A 491 -9.76 14.70 11.11
CA MET A 491 -9.81 15.43 12.38
C MET A 491 -11.21 15.98 12.71
N GLU A 492 -12.05 16.24 11.70
CA GLU A 492 -13.40 16.84 11.80
C GLU A 492 -14.53 15.80 11.91
N GLU A 493 -14.30 14.53 11.53
CA GLU A 493 -15.26 13.40 11.61
C GLU A 493 -15.80 13.14 13.05
N GLN A 494 -15.41 13.94 14.04
CA GLN A 494 -15.89 13.85 15.42
C GLN A 494 -16.80 15.00 15.88
N THR A 495 -16.83 16.17 15.21
CA THR A 495 -17.69 17.29 15.66
C THR A 495 -19.17 17.04 15.41
N SER A 496 -19.53 16.21 14.42
CA SER A 496 -20.92 15.92 14.05
C SER A 496 -21.61 14.88 14.93
N VAL A 497 -20.86 14.06 15.68
CA VAL A 497 -21.42 13.01 16.55
C VAL A 497 -21.67 13.52 17.97
N THR A 498 -20.94 14.55 18.43
CA THR A 498 -21.14 15.11 19.77
C THR A 498 -22.41 15.97 19.86
N ILE A 499 -22.81 16.63 18.77
CA ILE A 499 -24.02 17.48 18.74
C ILE A 499 -25.31 16.65 18.72
N LYS A 500 -25.28 15.39 18.25
CA LYS A 500 -26.47 14.52 18.16
C LYS A 500 -26.82 13.77 19.46
N LYS A 501 -26.13 14.03 20.57
CA LYS A 501 -26.38 13.32 21.84
C LYS A 501 -27.04 14.15 22.93
N ASP A 502 -27.26 15.45 22.68
CA ASP A 502 -27.78 16.38 23.69
C ASP A 502 -29.07 17.12 23.24
N ASP A 503 -29.81 16.59 22.24
CA ASP A 503 -31.14 17.09 21.86
C ASP A 503 -32.24 16.03 22.08
#